data_AF-A0A8T4CFJ9-F1
#
_entry.id   AF-A0A8T4CFJ9-F1
#
_cell.length_a   1.000
_cell.length_b   1.000
_cell.length_c   1.000
_cell.angle_alpha   90.00
_cell.angle_beta   90.00
_cell.angle_gamma   90.00
#
_symmetry.space_group_name_H-M   'P 1'
#
loop_
_entity.id
_entity.type
_entity.pdbx_description
1 polymer ?
#
loop_
_entity_poly.entity_id
_entity_poly.type
_entity_poly.pdbx_seq_one_letter_code
_entity_poly.pdbx_strand_id
1 'polypeptide(L)'
;MHNVLLLGTRPLRTKIRASAGTTEAGSSLQSGRIVVKPQSTEIEPSNPHTMVVVSNRHTDTKEVRREASTYWEDKGWVKSGETFSGHYGTNGKRWSGAIAWNRHGFKCCLILDPPRELWKHPHARCFYYVGNRWYAVHFSTRPRTPDAAIIAVERILDEATGGR
;
A
#
# COMPACT_ATOMS: atom_id res chain seq x y z
N MET A 1 33.90 35.14 -37.28
CA MET A 1 34.65 34.02 -37.90
C MET A 1 35.40 33.31 -36.80
N HIS A 2 35.09 32.05 -36.52
CA HIS A 2 36.00 30.96 -36.15
C HIS A 2 35.17 29.69 -36.05
N ASN A 3 35.57 28.69 -36.82
CA ASN A 3 34.92 27.44 -37.11
C ASN A 3 35.80 26.34 -36.49
N VAL A 4 35.27 25.41 -35.72
CA VAL A 4 35.97 24.16 -35.38
C VAL A 4 34.97 23.00 -35.38
N LEU A 5 35.35 21.95 -36.12
CA LEU A 5 34.63 20.74 -36.47
C LEU A 5 34.95 19.56 -35.52
N LEU A 6 33.96 18.67 -35.39
CA LEU A 6 33.98 17.19 -35.39
C LEU A 6 34.13 16.35 -34.10
N LEU A 7 33.52 15.15 -34.25
CA LEU A 7 33.51 13.89 -33.47
C LEU A 7 32.33 13.78 -32.49
N GLY A 8 31.34 12.90 -32.61
CA GLY A 8 31.22 11.61 -33.32
C GLY A 8 31.11 10.48 -32.30
N THR A 9 29.90 10.07 -31.90
CA THR A 9 29.68 8.80 -31.16
C THR A 9 28.35 8.14 -31.53
N ARG A 10 28.43 6.83 -31.80
CA ARG A 10 27.38 5.91 -32.27
C ARG A 10 26.59 5.34 -31.07
N PRO A 11 25.29 5.05 -31.20
CA PRO A 11 24.65 4.09 -30.30
C PRO A 11 24.67 2.66 -30.87
N LEU A 12 25.19 1.74 -30.07
CA LEU A 12 25.18 0.29 -30.31
C LEU A 12 23.81 -0.33 -30.02
N ARG A 13 23.50 -1.33 -30.82
CA ARG A 13 22.30 -2.17 -30.88
C ARG A 13 22.33 -3.23 -29.78
N THR A 14 21.21 -3.55 -29.14
CA THR A 14 21.02 -4.87 -28.52
C THR A 14 19.54 -5.29 -28.62
N LYS A 15 19.31 -6.38 -29.35
CA LYS A 15 18.05 -7.12 -29.41
C LYS A 15 18.00 -8.08 -28.21
N ILE A 16 16.85 -8.18 -27.54
CA ILE A 16 16.57 -9.30 -26.63
C ILE A 16 15.29 -9.98 -27.09
N ARG A 17 15.40 -11.31 -27.21
CA ARG A 17 14.38 -12.29 -27.62
C ARG A 17 13.80 -12.87 -26.33
N ALA A 18 12.49 -13.09 -26.25
CA ALA A 18 11.87 -13.86 -25.18
C ALA A 18 10.98 -14.96 -25.77
N SER A 19 11.11 -16.16 -25.21
CA SER A 19 10.46 -17.40 -25.59
C SER A 19 9.73 -18.00 -24.38
N ALA A 20 8.49 -18.43 -24.64
CA ALA A 20 7.73 -19.57 -24.10
C ALA A 20 7.58 -19.82 -22.58
N GLY A 21 6.35 -20.13 -22.18
CA GLY A 21 6.00 -20.76 -20.90
C GLY A 21 4.49 -20.95 -20.72
N THR A 22 3.95 -22.04 -21.25
CA THR A 22 2.61 -22.59 -21.01
C THR A 22 2.65 -23.51 -19.76
N THR A 23 1.56 -23.62 -18.99
CA THR A 23 0.98 -24.88 -18.44
C THR A 23 -0.28 -24.58 -17.60
N GLU A 24 -1.32 -25.40 -17.82
CA GLU A 24 -2.69 -25.33 -17.33
C GLU A 24 -2.96 -26.16 -16.05
N ALA A 25 -4.22 -26.09 -15.62
CA ALA A 25 -4.84 -26.56 -14.37
C ALA A 25 -5.18 -28.07 -14.27
N GLY A 26 -5.58 -28.52 -13.07
CA GLY A 26 -6.22 -29.83 -12.85
C GLY A 26 -6.97 -29.96 -11.51
N SER A 27 -8.26 -30.33 -11.60
CA SER A 27 -9.29 -30.55 -10.55
C SER A 27 -9.10 -31.78 -9.64
N SER A 28 -9.84 -31.86 -8.51
CA SER A 28 -10.83 -32.93 -8.24
C SER A 28 -11.56 -32.78 -6.88
N LEU A 29 -12.85 -33.15 -6.84
CA LEU A 29 -13.80 -33.14 -5.71
C LEU A 29 -14.05 -34.57 -5.18
N GLN A 30 -14.33 -34.75 -3.88
CA GLN A 30 -15.18 -35.86 -3.42
C GLN A 30 -15.82 -35.60 -2.04
N SER A 31 -17.11 -35.95 -1.93
CA SER A 31 -18.05 -35.67 -0.84
C SER A 31 -18.47 -36.97 -0.13
N GLY A 32 -18.63 -36.94 1.19
CA GLY A 32 -19.09 -38.06 2.01
C GLY A 32 -20.15 -37.62 3.03
N ARG A 33 -21.27 -38.37 3.09
CA ARG A 33 -22.54 -38.07 3.77
C ARG A 33 -22.59 -38.74 5.15
N ILE A 34 -23.00 -38.02 6.20
CA ILE A 34 -23.13 -38.53 7.58
C ILE A 34 -24.60 -38.90 7.86
N VAL A 35 -24.83 -40.03 8.54
CA VAL A 35 -26.10 -40.33 9.23
C VAL A 35 -25.80 -40.87 10.62
N VAL A 36 -26.26 -40.19 11.68
CA VAL A 36 -26.39 -40.76 13.02
C VAL A 36 -27.68 -40.27 13.70
N LYS A 37 -28.46 -41.25 14.21
CA LYS A 37 -29.74 -41.12 14.93
C LYS A 37 -29.57 -40.41 16.29
N PRO A 38 -30.60 -39.72 16.79
CA PRO A 38 -30.61 -39.20 18.16
C PRO A 38 -31.03 -40.32 19.14
N GLN A 39 -30.32 -40.48 20.25
CA GLN A 39 -30.83 -41.17 21.43
C GLN A 39 -31.12 -40.15 22.53
N SER A 40 -32.34 -40.28 23.06
CA SER A 40 -33.02 -39.36 23.97
C SER A 40 -32.34 -39.23 25.33
N THR A 41 -32.37 -38.00 25.83
CA THR A 41 -32.07 -37.59 27.19
C THR A 41 -33.17 -37.98 28.16
N GLU A 42 -32.78 -38.47 29.33
CA GLU A 42 -33.60 -38.45 30.54
C GLU A 42 -32.81 -37.71 31.62
N ILE A 43 -33.37 -36.61 32.13
CA ILE A 43 -32.75 -35.71 33.11
C ILE A 43 -33.58 -35.84 34.39
N GLU A 44 -32.97 -36.33 35.48
CA GLU A 44 -33.51 -36.15 36.83
C GLU A 44 -32.79 -35.00 37.56
N PRO A 45 -33.50 -34.19 38.38
CA PRO A 45 -32.97 -32.95 38.91
C PRO A 45 -32.57 -33.10 40.39
N SER A 46 -31.28 -32.97 40.72
CA SER A 46 -30.87 -32.36 42.01
C SER A 46 -29.39 -32.01 42.04
N ASN A 47 -29.06 -30.74 41.85
CA ASN A 47 -28.15 -29.95 42.71
C ASN A 47 -28.05 -28.50 42.16
N PRO A 48 -28.30 -27.42 42.93
CA PRO A 48 -28.25 -26.04 42.42
C PRO A 48 -26.84 -25.46 42.19
N HIS A 49 -25.78 -26.27 42.22
CA HIS A 49 -24.41 -25.83 41.94
C HIS A 49 -23.71 -26.70 40.91
N THR A 50 -24.26 -26.77 39.70
CA THR A 50 -23.52 -27.24 38.53
C THR A 50 -23.66 -26.20 37.44
N MET A 51 -22.57 -25.49 37.14
CA MET A 51 -22.48 -24.72 35.90
C MET A 51 -22.52 -25.72 34.74
N VAL A 52 -23.59 -25.68 33.95
CA VAL A 52 -23.66 -26.42 32.69
C VAL A 52 -22.62 -25.81 31.76
N VAL A 53 -21.49 -26.51 31.58
CA VAL A 53 -20.56 -26.17 30.50
C VAL A 53 -21.22 -26.60 29.20
N VAL A 54 -21.90 -25.65 28.55
CA VAL A 54 -22.39 -25.83 27.19
C VAL A 54 -21.17 -25.87 26.27
N SER A 55 -20.73 -27.08 25.94
CA SER A 55 -19.65 -27.30 24.98
C SER A 55 -20.16 -26.97 23.58
N ASN A 56 -20.02 -25.70 23.18
CA ASN A 56 -20.39 -25.28 21.83
C ASN A 56 -19.35 -25.84 20.85
N ARG A 57 -19.79 -26.71 19.93
CA ARG A 57 -18.91 -27.38 18.98
C ARG A 57 -18.29 -26.33 18.06
N HIS A 58 -16.97 -26.32 18.04
CA HIS A 58 -16.11 -25.43 17.28
C HIS A 58 -16.54 -25.38 15.82
N THR A 59 -16.99 -24.22 15.35
CA THR A 59 -17.14 -23.94 13.92
C THR A 59 -15.78 -24.10 13.26
N ASP A 60 -15.75 -24.80 12.12
CA ASP A 60 -14.59 -24.93 11.24
C ASP A 60 -14.02 -23.52 10.98
N THR A 61 -12.92 -23.23 11.65
CA THR A 61 -12.30 -21.91 11.62
C THR A 61 -11.36 -21.93 10.43
N LYS A 62 -11.89 -21.59 9.25
CA LYS A 62 -11.07 -21.30 8.08
C LYS A 62 -10.15 -20.14 8.46
N GLU A 63 -8.89 -20.42 8.76
CA GLU A 63 -7.88 -19.41 9.06
C GLU A 63 -7.77 -18.45 7.87
N VAL A 64 -8.36 -17.27 8.01
CA VAL A 64 -8.14 -16.16 7.08
C VAL A 64 -6.75 -15.61 7.40
N ARG A 65 -5.71 -16.16 6.75
CA ARG A 65 -4.40 -15.53 6.72
C ARG A 65 -4.54 -14.21 5.97
N ARG A 66 -4.52 -13.10 6.71
CA ARG A 66 -4.31 -11.79 6.11
C ARG A 66 -2.92 -11.78 5.50
N GLU A 67 -2.84 -11.67 4.17
CA GLU A 67 -1.61 -11.25 3.54
C GLU A 67 -1.30 -9.86 4.11
N ALA A 68 -0.19 -9.74 4.83
CA ALA A 68 0.23 -8.48 5.42
C ALA A 68 0.87 -7.61 4.35
N SER A 69 0.06 -7.11 3.41
CA SER A 69 0.50 -6.07 2.48
C SER A 69 0.72 -4.76 3.24
N THR A 70 1.75 -4.03 2.83
CA THR A 70 2.02 -2.71 3.38
C THR A 70 1.10 -1.68 2.72
N TYR A 71 0.86 -0.55 3.40
CA TYR A 71 -0.06 0.48 2.90
C TYR A 71 0.36 1.02 1.54
N TRP A 72 1.66 1.22 1.32
CA TRP A 72 2.17 1.68 0.03
C TRP A 72 1.90 0.68 -1.10
N GLU A 73 2.01 -0.63 -0.84
CA GLU A 73 1.69 -1.69 -1.81
C GLU A 73 0.21 -1.68 -2.18
N ASP A 74 -0.68 -1.63 -1.17
CA ASP A 74 -2.13 -1.56 -1.36
C ASP A 74 -2.55 -0.33 -2.17
N LYS A 75 -1.81 0.77 -2.02
CA LYS A 75 -2.04 2.02 -2.76
C LYS A 75 -1.44 2.02 -4.17
N GLY A 76 -0.79 0.94 -4.58
CA GLY A 76 -0.17 0.79 -5.88
C GLY A 76 1.09 1.65 -6.06
N TRP A 77 1.78 1.98 -4.95
CA TRP A 77 3.12 2.55 -5.05
C TRP A 77 4.10 1.47 -5.50
N VAL A 78 5.08 1.89 -6.30
CA VAL A 78 6.12 1.01 -6.84
C VAL A 78 7.45 1.37 -6.19
N LYS A 79 8.17 0.37 -5.70
CA LYS A 79 9.52 0.53 -5.15
C LYS A 79 10.58 0.16 -6.21
N SER A 80 11.49 1.09 -6.47
CA SER A 80 12.65 0.94 -7.36
C SER A 80 13.92 1.32 -6.61
N GLY A 81 14.68 0.32 -6.14
CA GLY A 81 15.83 0.54 -5.26
C GLY A 81 15.40 1.17 -3.93
N GLU A 82 15.94 2.37 -3.64
CA GLU A 82 15.56 3.18 -2.47
C GLU A 82 14.53 4.26 -2.80
N THR A 83 13.89 4.22 -3.97
CA THR A 83 12.87 5.20 -4.34
C THR A 83 11.51 4.53 -4.44
N PHE A 84 10.48 5.23 -3.96
CA PHE A 84 9.09 4.83 -4.11
C PHE A 84 8.42 5.87 -5.01
N SER A 85 7.65 5.41 -5.98
CA SER A 85 6.91 6.27 -6.90
C SER A 85 5.45 5.84 -6.95
N GLY A 86 4.55 6.80 -6.97
CA GLY A 86 3.12 6.52 -6.94
C GLY A 86 2.31 7.80 -6.94
N HIS A 87 1.16 7.76 -6.28
CA HIS A 87 0.28 8.91 -6.17
C HIS A 87 -0.17 9.06 -4.72
N TYR A 88 -0.09 10.28 -4.19
CA TYR A 88 -0.83 10.62 -2.98
C TYR A 88 -2.29 10.82 -3.37
N GLY A 89 -3.22 10.20 -2.65
CA GLY A 89 -4.64 10.29 -2.97
C GLY A 89 -5.50 10.59 -1.76
N THR A 90 -6.35 11.61 -1.88
CA THR A 90 -7.44 11.87 -0.92
C THR A 90 -8.68 12.41 -1.63
N ASN A 91 -9.87 12.13 -1.10
CA ASN A 91 -11.17 12.58 -1.61
C ASN A 91 -11.35 12.39 -3.13
N GLY A 92 -10.91 11.26 -3.66
CA GLY A 92 -10.97 10.95 -5.10
C GLY A 92 -10.00 11.73 -5.99
N LYS A 93 -9.23 12.67 -5.44
CA LYS A 93 -8.15 13.38 -6.13
C LYS A 93 -6.82 12.64 -5.92
N ARG A 94 -5.91 12.76 -6.88
CA ARG A 94 -4.59 12.10 -6.87
C ARG A 94 -3.53 13.04 -7.43
N TRP A 95 -2.34 13.03 -6.83
CA TRP A 95 -1.19 13.80 -7.26
C TRP A 95 0.03 12.90 -7.33
N SER A 96 0.81 13.00 -8.41
CA SER A 96 2.00 12.19 -8.60
C SER A 96 3.02 12.50 -7.51
N GLY A 97 3.60 11.44 -6.95
CA GLY A 97 4.45 11.51 -5.79
C GLY A 97 5.66 10.60 -5.90
N ALA A 98 6.72 10.99 -5.21
CA ALA A 98 7.89 10.16 -5.01
C ALA A 98 8.37 10.26 -3.55
N ILE A 99 9.00 9.20 -3.07
CA ILE A 99 9.70 9.16 -1.79
C ILE A 99 11.10 8.65 -2.07
N ALA A 100 12.11 9.48 -1.84
CA ALA A 100 13.50 9.15 -2.07
C ALA A 100 14.28 9.21 -0.76
N TRP A 101 15.26 8.32 -0.59
CA TRP A 101 16.26 8.45 0.47
C TRP A 101 17.34 9.44 0.02
N ASN A 102 17.74 10.35 0.90
CA ASN A 102 18.99 11.07 0.76
C ASN A 102 20.15 10.30 1.42
N ARG A 103 21.39 10.71 1.14
CA ARG A 103 22.63 10.10 1.67
C ARG A 103 22.74 10.03 3.20
N HIS A 104 21.88 10.74 3.94
CA HIS A 104 21.85 10.76 5.41
C HIS A 104 20.63 10.00 5.97
N GLY A 105 19.98 9.15 5.17
CA GLY A 105 18.80 8.39 5.58
C GLY A 105 17.50 9.19 5.55
N PHE A 106 17.48 10.38 4.94
CA PHE A 106 16.28 11.21 4.94
C PHE A 106 15.37 10.80 3.78
N LYS A 107 14.20 10.23 4.12
CA LYS A 107 13.03 10.21 3.23
C LYS A 107 12.57 11.64 2.89
N CYS A 108 12.86 12.07 1.67
CA CYS A 108 12.29 13.26 1.05
C CYS A 108 10.99 12.84 0.35
N CYS A 109 9.87 13.43 0.75
CA CYS A 109 8.61 13.26 0.04
C CYS A 109 8.51 14.36 -1.01
N LEU A 110 8.26 13.98 -2.26
CA LEU A 110 8.12 14.86 -3.40
C LEU A 110 6.71 14.73 -3.95
N ILE A 111 6.10 15.85 -4.31
CA ILE A 111 4.80 15.93 -5.00
C ILE A 111 4.93 16.80 -6.24
N LEU A 112 4.33 16.36 -7.33
CA LEU A 112 4.24 17.13 -8.57
C LEU A 112 2.94 17.94 -8.57
N ASP A 113 3.05 19.25 -8.85
CA ASP A 113 1.90 20.15 -9.02
C ASP A 113 0.82 19.98 -7.90
N PRO A 114 1.15 20.30 -6.63
CA PRO A 114 0.21 20.16 -5.52
C PRO A 114 -1.05 21.02 -5.73
N PRO A 115 -2.17 20.68 -5.07
CA PRO A 115 -3.45 21.35 -5.28
C PRO A 115 -3.37 22.85 -5.01
N ARG A 116 -4.08 23.66 -5.80
CA ARG A 116 -4.03 25.13 -5.67
C ARG A 116 -4.57 25.61 -4.33
N GLU A 117 -5.51 24.87 -3.77
CA GLU A 117 -6.14 25.07 -2.47
C GLU A 117 -5.10 25.04 -1.33
N LEU A 118 -4.05 24.23 -1.47
CA LEU A 118 -2.95 24.13 -0.50
C LEU A 118 -2.31 25.48 -0.22
N TRP A 119 -2.15 26.33 -1.23
CA TRP A 119 -1.46 27.62 -1.11
C TRP A 119 -2.21 28.64 -0.26
N LYS A 120 -3.49 28.41 0.02
CA LYS A 120 -4.32 29.23 0.91
C LYS A 120 -4.41 28.64 2.33
N HIS A 121 -3.82 27.47 2.57
CA HIS A 121 -3.90 26.74 3.83
C HIS A 121 -2.62 26.92 4.67
N PRO A 122 -2.66 26.84 6.02
CA PRO A 122 -1.47 26.87 6.87
C PRO A 122 -0.41 25.81 6.52
N HIS A 123 -0.81 24.72 5.86
CA HIS A 123 0.11 23.68 5.37
C HIS A 123 0.93 24.09 4.14
N ALA A 124 0.64 25.23 3.49
CA ALA A 124 1.45 25.74 2.39
C ALA A 124 2.95 25.77 2.76
N ARG A 125 3.25 26.16 4.00
CA ARG A 125 4.62 26.23 4.52
C ARG A 125 5.32 24.88 4.58
N CYS A 126 4.60 23.76 4.60
CA CYS A 126 5.13 22.40 4.61
C CYS A 126 5.76 22.01 3.26
N PHE A 127 5.50 22.78 2.20
CA PHE A 127 5.94 22.50 0.84
C PHE A 127 6.93 23.56 0.38
N TYR A 128 8.04 23.13 -0.21
CA TYR A 128 9.00 24.04 -0.83
C TYR A 128 9.36 23.55 -2.23
N TYR A 129 9.47 24.51 -3.15
CA TYR A 129 9.76 24.23 -4.55
C TYR A 129 11.18 23.69 -4.73
N VAL A 130 11.33 22.60 -5.48
CA VAL A 130 12.64 21.97 -5.77
C VAL A 130 12.97 21.92 -7.27
N GLY A 131 12.17 22.57 -8.11
CA GLY A 131 12.38 22.61 -9.57
C GLY A 131 11.42 21.71 -10.35
N ASN A 132 11.26 21.97 -11.65
CA ASN A 132 10.46 21.16 -12.58
C ASN A 132 9.04 20.83 -12.09
N ARG A 133 8.37 21.80 -11.43
CA ARG A 133 7.04 21.66 -10.81
C ARG A 133 6.96 20.72 -9.61
N TRP A 134 8.10 20.20 -9.15
CA TRP A 134 8.18 19.38 -7.95
C TRP A 134 8.31 20.23 -6.70
N TYR A 135 7.64 19.78 -5.66
CA TYR A 135 7.71 20.33 -4.32
C TYR A 135 8.11 19.24 -3.34
N ALA A 136 9.05 19.55 -2.47
CA ALA A 136 9.41 18.68 -1.36
C ALA A 136 8.55 19.03 -0.15
N VAL A 137 8.14 17.99 0.58
CA VAL A 137 7.34 18.09 1.80
C VAL A 137 8.26 17.91 3.00
N HIS A 138 8.30 18.92 3.88
CA HIS A 138 8.93 18.79 5.19
C HIS A 138 7.89 18.45 6.27
N PHE A 139 8.36 17.80 7.33
CA PHE A 139 7.52 17.34 8.42
C PHE A 139 8.08 17.85 9.73
N SER A 140 7.21 18.25 10.65
CA SER A 140 7.59 18.55 12.04
C SER A 140 8.09 17.30 12.76
N THR A 141 7.36 16.19 12.60
CA THR A 141 7.77 14.86 13.06
C THR A 141 8.09 13.99 11.87
N ARG A 142 9.34 13.52 11.81
CA ARG A 142 9.86 12.77 10.67
C ARG A 142 9.18 11.38 10.54
N PRO A 143 8.55 11.05 9.40
CA PRO A 143 8.07 9.70 9.15
C PRO A 143 9.23 8.69 9.04
N ARG A 144 9.09 7.53 9.70
CA ARG A 144 10.13 6.48 9.72
C ARG A 144 9.93 5.43 8.63
N THR A 145 8.69 5.19 8.20
CA THR A 145 8.33 4.20 7.16
C THR A 145 7.76 4.90 5.92
N PRO A 146 7.81 4.26 4.73
CA PRO A 146 7.14 4.81 3.54
C PRO A 146 5.64 4.98 3.78
N ASP A 147 4.99 4.03 4.47
CA ASP A 147 3.57 4.11 4.84
C ASP A 147 3.25 5.36 5.63
N ALA A 148 4.00 5.61 6.71
CA ALA A 148 3.82 6.80 7.53
C ALA A 148 4.04 8.09 6.73
N ALA A 149 4.96 8.07 5.77
CA ALA A 149 5.22 9.22 4.91
C ALA A 149 4.06 9.49 3.95
N ILE A 150 3.52 8.45 3.29
CA ILE A 150 2.37 8.57 2.39
C ILE A 150 1.15 9.08 3.16
N ILE A 151 0.83 8.44 4.29
CA ILE A 151 -0.31 8.83 5.12
C ILE A 151 -0.18 10.27 5.61
N ALA A 152 1.02 10.69 6.01
CA ALA A 152 1.24 12.06 6.47
C ALA A 152 1.01 13.09 5.35
N VAL A 153 1.52 12.83 4.13
CA VAL A 153 1.27 13.73 2.99
C VAL A 153 -0.20 13.72 2.61
N GLU A 154 -0.84 12.55 2.52
CA GLU A 154 -2.26 12.42 2.20
C GLU A 154 -3.14 13.17 3.20
N ARG A 155 -2.84 13.08 4.50
CA ARG A 155 -3.55 13.85 5.53
C ARG A 155 -3.38 15.36 5.37
N ILE A 156 -2.17 15.83 5.09
CA ILE A 156 -1.93 17.26 4.84
C ILE A 156 -2.75 17.75 3.63
N LEU A 157 -2.80 16.95 2.56
CA LEU A 157 -3.58 17.25 1.37
C LEU A 157 -5.08 17.20 1.66
N ASP A 158 -5.52 16.30 2.53
CA ASP A 158 -6.92 16.17 2.93
C ASP A 158 -7.41 17.44 3.62
N GLU A 159 -6.71 17.82 4.69
CA GLU A 159 -6.97 19.04 5.46
C GLU A 159 -6.91 20.29 4.57
N ALA A 160 -5.97 20.35 3.63
CA ALA A 160 -5.81 21.50 2.74
C ALA A 160 -6.84 21.58 1.60
N THR A 161 -7.47 20.46 1.22
CA THR A 161 -8.42 20.41 0.08
C THR A 161 -9.89 20.31 0.51
N GLY A 162 -10.16 20.42 1.81
CA GLY A 162 -11.53 20.38 2.36
C GLY A 162 -12.05 18.96 2.61
N GLY A 163 -11.16 17.98 2.74
CA GLY A 163 -11.46 16.74 3.44
C GLY A 163 -11.49 17.00 4.93
N ARG A 164 -12.66 16.75 5.53
CA ARG A 164 -13.06 16.94 6.94
C ARG A 164 -12.00 17.41 7.94
#